data_AF-A0A1L5KPA3-F1
#
_entry.id   AF-A0A1L5KPA3-F1
#
_cell.length_a   1.000
_cell.length_b   1.000
_cell.length_c   1.000
_cell.angle_alpha   90.00
_cell.angle_beta   90.00
_cell.angle_gamma   90.00
#
_symmetry.space_group_name_H-M   'P 1'
#
loop_
_entity.id
_entity.type
_entity.pdbx_description
1 polymer ?
#
loop_
_entity_poly.entity_id
_entity_poly.type
_entity_poly.pdbx_seq_one_letter_code
_entity_poly.pdbx_strand_id
1 'polypeptide(L)'
;MKKIKLKRFVITVVIMLACYLLQCTLFPSLELASVKPNLLLIVTAAYGFMRGPKTGMWIGFFSGLLIDIQFGTVLGLYALIYL
;
A
#
# COMPACT_ATOMS: atom_id res chain seq x y z
N MET A 1 18.83 -20.82 1.56
CA MET A 1 17.38 -20.54 1.70
C MET A 1 17.04 -19.14 2.23
N LYS A 2 17.80 -18.52 3.16
CA LYS A 2 17.52 -17.16 3.69
C LYS A 2 17.51 -16.03 2.64
N LYS A 3 18.39 -16.07 1.63
CA LYS A 3 18.49 -15.01 0.59
C LYS A 3 17.21 -14.83 -0.26
N ILE A 4 16.43 -15.90 -0.47
CA ILE A 4 15.19 -15.84 -1.27
C ILE A 4 14.09 -15.06 -0.56
N LYS A 5 13.99 -15.19 0.78
CA LYS A 5 13.01 -14.44 1.59
C LYS A 5 13.32 -12.94 1.58
N LEU A 6 14.60 -12.56 1.68
CA LEU A 6 15.01 -11.15 1.66
C LEU A 6 14.69 -10.49 0.31
N LYS A 7 15.02 -11.14 -0.83
CA LYS A 7 14.63 -10.63 -2.16
C LYS A 7 13.13 -10.40 -2.27
N ARG A 8 12.30 -11.32 -1.80
CA ARG A 8 10.83 -11.21 -1.86
C ARG A 8 10.30 -10.06 -1.01
N PHE A 9 10.89 -9.82 0.16
CA PHE A 9 10.52 -8.70 1.03
C PHE A 9 10.88 -7.36 0.39
N VAL A 10 12.11 -7.23 -0.12
CA VAL A 10 12.57 -6.01 -0.80
C VAL A 10 11.68 -5.68 -2.00
N ILE A 11 11.34 -6.66 -2.83
CA ILE A 11 10.45 -6.45 -3.99
C ILE A 11 9.07 -5.93 -3.54
N THR A 12 8.51 -6.46 -2.46
CA THR A 12 7.22 -5.99 -1.93
C THR A 12 7.29 -4.54 -1.47
N VAL A 13 8.33 -4.16 -0.74
CA VAL A 13 8.51 -2.78 -0.27
C VAL A 13 8.69 -1.82 -1.46
N VAL A 14 9.49 -2.23 -2.46
CA VAL A 14 9.69 -1.43 -3.68
C VAL A 14 8.37 -1.24 -4.45
N ILE A 15 7.55 -2.29 -4.59
CA ILE A 15 6.25 -2.18 -5.27
C ILE A 15 5.31 -1.26 -4.48
N MET A 16 5.23 -1.42 -3.16
CA MET A 16 4.42 -0.56 -2.30
C MET A 16 4.82 0.92 -2.45
N LEU A 17 6.12 1.22 -2.40
CA LEU A 17 6.64 2.59 -2.57
C LEU A 17 6.41 3.12 -3.99
N ALA A 18 6.60 2.29 -5.02
CA ALA A 18 6.33 2.70 -6.40
C ALA A 18 4.84 3.04 -6.60
N CYS A 19 3.94 2.20 -6.10
CA CYS A 19 2.50 2.46 -6.13
C CYS A 19 2.11 3.72 -5.35
N TYR A 20 2.71 3.93 -4.18
CA TYR A 20 2.53 5.16 -3.40
C TYR A 20 2.97 6.40 -4.17
N LEU A 21 4.17 6.40 -4.73
CA LEU A 21 4.70 7.52 -5.52
C LEU A 21 3.83 7.79 -6.75
N LEU A 22 3.41 6.75 -7.46
CA LEU A 22 2.47 6.89 -8.59
C LEU A 22 1.16 7.52 -8.13
N GLN A 23 0.57 7.03 -7.03
CA GLN A 23 -0.67 7.55 -6.44
C GLN A 23 -0.55 9.02 -6.02
N CYS A 24 0.61 9.46 -5.54
CA CYS A 24 0.85 10.84 -5.16
C CYS A 24 1.17 11.78 -6.33
N THR A 25 1.72 11.27 -7.43
CA THR A 25 2.25 12.11 -8.53
C THR A 25 1.38 12.11 -9.78
N LEU A 26 1.03 10.93 -10.30
CA LEU A 26 0.35 10.80 -11.59
C LEU A 26 -1.18 10.79 -11.44
N PHE A 27 -1.69 10.12 -10.40
CA PHE A 27 -3.13 9.95 -10.24
C PHE A 27 -3.90 11.20 -9.85
N PRO A 28 -3.33 12.23 -9.17
CA PRO A 28 -4.00 13.51 -9.01
C PRO A 28 -4.20 14.24 -10.35
N SER A 29 -3.28 14.04 -11.31
CA SER A 29 -3.39 14.64 -12.66
C SER A 29 -4.33 13.86 -13.59
N LEU A 30 -4.66 12.61 -13.25
CA LEU A 30 -5.56 11.72 -13.98
C LEU A 30 -6.92 11.58 -13.27
N GLU A 31 -7.29 12.54 -12.41
CA GLU A 31 -8.57 12.52 -11.71
C GLU A 31 -9.74 12.55 -12.70
N LEU A 32 -10.44 11.41 -12.79
CA LEU A 32 -11.68 11.27 -13.54
C LEU A 32 -12.84 11.49 -12.56
N ALA A 33 -13.63 12.54 -12.78
CA ALA A 33 -14.78 12.88 -11.94
C ALA A 33 -14.45 13.04 -10.44
N SER A 34 -13.27 13.58 -10.10
CA SER A 34 -12.79 13.78 -8.72
C SER A 34 -12.57 12.48 -7.93
N VAL A 35 -12.58 11.32 -8.59
CA VAL A 35 -12.28 10.02 -7.99
C VAL A 35 -10.86 9.62 -8.36
N LYS A 36 -10.00 9.54 -7.34
CA LYS A 36 -8.63 9.04 -7.47
C LYS A 36 -8.54 7.57 -7.03
N PRO A 37 -7.90 6.69 -7.83
CA PRO A 37 -7.75 5.30 -7.44
C PRO A 37 -6.75 5.16 -6.28
N ASN A 38 -7.08 4.26 -5.35
CA ASN A 38 -6.21 3.94 -4.23
C ASN A 38 -5.37 2.70 -4.55
N LEU A 39 -4.16 2.93 -5.06
CA LEU A 39 -3.25 1.86 -5.44
C LEU A 39 -2.76 1.04 -4.24
N LEU A 40 -2.56 1.70 -3.10
CA LEU A 40 -2.12 1.04 -1.87
C LEU A 40 -3.15 0.01 -1.35
N LEU A 41 -4.45 0.30 -1.49
CA LEU A 41 -5.52 -0.65 -1.18
C LEU A 41 -5.46 -1.88 -2.12
N ILE A 42 -5.29 -1.64 -3.42
CA ILE A 42 -5.22 -2.70 -4.44
C ILE A 42 -4.02 -3.62 -4.17
N VAL A 43 -2.86 -3.04 -3.88
CA VAL A 43 -1.64 -3.80 -3.51
C VAL A 43 -1.89 -4.62 -2.25
N THR A 44 -2.47 -4.03 -1.21
CA THR A 44 -2.78 -4.72 0.05
C THR A 44 -3.67 -5.94 -0.19
N ALA A 45 -4.77 -5.76 -0.93
CA ALA A 45 -5.70 -6.85 -1.27
C ALA A 45 -5.01 -7.94 -2.10
N ALA A 46 -4.27 -7.57 -3.15
CA ALA A 46 -3.56 -8.52 -4.00
C ALA A 46 -2.56 -9.37 -3.20
N TYR A 47 -1.78 -8.74 -2.32
CA TYR A 47 -0.82 -9.46 -1.49
C TYR A 47 -1.49 -10.30 -0.39
N GLY A 48 -2.63 -9.87 0.16
CA GLY A 48 -3.46 -10.67 1.07
C GLY A 48 -3.95 -11.97 0.41
N PHE A 49 -4.44 -11.88 -0.83
CA PHE A 49 -4.87 -13.06 -1.59
C PHE A 49 -3.69 -13.95 -2.02
N MET A 50 -2.60 -13.37 -2.51
CA MET A 50 -1.49 -14.15 -3.10
C MET A 50 -0.51 -14.75 -2.08
N ARG A 51 -0.30 -14.08 -0.93
CA ARG A 51 0.72 -14.47 0.07
C ARG A 51 0.14 -14.73 1.46
N GLY A 52 -1.18 -14.76 1.57
CA GLY A 52 -1.92 -15.07 2.78
C GLY A 52 -2.12 -13.86 3.71
N PRO A 53 -3.00 -14.04 4.72
CA PRO A 53 -3.53 -12.95 5.53
C PRO A 53 -2.47 -12.22 6.35
N LYS A 54 -1.49 -12.94 6.93
CA LYS A 54 -0.42 -12.29 7.71
C LYS A 54 0.40 -11.32 6.89
N THR A 55 0.74 -11.68 5.64
CA THR A 55 1.54 -10.81 4.77
C THR A 55 0.72 -9.61 4.31
N GLY A 56 -0.55 -9.83 3.98
CA GLY A 56 -1.50 -8.76 3.63
C GLY A 56 -1.68 -7.76 4.76
N MET A 57 -1.88 -8.23 5.99
CA MET A 57 -2.05 -7.41 7.19
C MET A 57 -0.84 -6.50 7.45
N TRP A 58 0.38 -7.03 7.35
CA TRP A 58 1.59 -6.21 7.49
C TRP A 58 1.68 -5.15 6.39
N ILE A 59 1.45 -5.52 5.14
CA ILE A 59 1.50 -4.58 4.01
C ILE A 59 0.41 -3.52 4.16
N GLY A 60 -0.80 -3.93 4.53
CA GLY A 60 -1.95 -3.07 4.74
C GLY A 60 -1.73 -2.06 5.85
N PHE A 61 -1.22 -2.48 7.00
CA PHE A 61 -0.87 -1.59 8.10
C PHE A 61 0.13 -0.50 7.66
N PHE A 62 1.25 -0.88 7.03
CA PHE A 62 2.25 0.10 6.58
C PHE A 62 1.73 1.00 5.44
N SER A 63 0.92 0.45 4.54
CA SER A 63 0.29 1.20 3.45
C SER A 63 -0.71 2.22 3.99
N GLY A 64 -1.57 1.81 4.92
CA GLY A 64 -2.53 2.67 5.58
C GLY A 64 -1.84 3.74 6.42
N LEU A 65 -0.73 3.42 7.10
CA LEU A 65 0.07 4.39 7.83
C LEU A 65 0.69 5.45 6.90
N LEU A 66 1.16 5.05 5.71
CA LEU A 66 1.64 6.01 4.70
C LEU A 66 0.53 6.94 4.22
N ILE A 67 -0.69 6.43 4.05
CA ILE A 67 -1.86 7.25 3.70
C ILE A 67 -2.20 8.21 4.85
N ASP A 68 -2.20 7.72 6.08
CA ASP A 68 -2.48 8.52 7.27
C ASP A 68 -1.52 9.70 7.41
N ILE A 69 -0.21 9.47 7.19
CA ILE A 69 0.82 10.51 7.27
C ILE A 69 0.63 11.58 6.19
N GLN A 70 0.22 11.18 4.97
CA GLN A 70 0.24 12.08 3.83
C GLN A 70 -1.09 12.78 3.54
N PHE A 71 -2.21 12.09 3.80
CA PHE A 71 -3.56 12.53 3.46
C PHE A 71 -4.55 12.39 4.64
N GLY A 72 -4.16 11.70 5.71
CA GLY A 72 -5.02 11.47 6.87
C GLY A 72 -5.16 12.69 7.76
N THR A 73 -6.36 12.87 8.31
CA THR A 73 -6.61 13.84 9.39
C THR A 73 -6.28 13.27 10.77
N VAL A 74 -6.37 11.95 10.92
CA VAL A 74 -6.07 11.22 12.15
C VAL A 74 -5.06 10.14 11.84
N LEU A 75 -3.90 10.19 12.49
CA LEU A 75 -2.87 9.16 12.36
C LEU A 75 -3.39 7.80 12.85
N GLY A 76 -3.23 6.77 12.03
CA GLY A 76 -3.57 5.38 12.34
C GLY A 76 -4.97 4.93 11.91
N LEU A 77 -5.82 5.82 11.39
CA LEU A 77 -7.17 5.45 10.93
C LEU A 77 -7.10 4.53 9.70
N TYR A 78 -6.40 4.95 8.65
CA TYR A 78 -6.22 4.12 7.46
C TYR A 78 -5.35 2.89 7.74
N ALA A 79 -4.39 2.97 8.66
CA ALA A 79 -3.61 1.81 9.11
C ALA A 79 -4.49 0.70 9.70
N LEU A 80 -5.56 1.05 10.42
CA LEU A 80 -6.55 0.11 10.96
C LEU A 80 -7.52 -0.40 9.88
N ILE A 81 -7.96 0.48 8.98
CA ILE A 81 -8.90 0.11 7.90
C ILE A 81 -8.27 -0.90 6.93
N TYR A 82 -6.95 -0.84 6.73
CA TYR A 82 -6.24 -1.67 5.76
C TYR A 82 -5.79 -3.02 6.34
N LEU A 83 -6.08 -3.28 7.62
CA LEU A 83 -5.58 -4.43 8.37
C LEU A 83 -6.40 -5.70 8.12
#